data_AF-A0A401ZYE6-F1
#
_entry.id   AF-A0A401ZYE6-F1
#
_cell.length_a   1.000
_cell.length_b   1.000
_cell.length_c   1.000
_cell.angle_alpha   90.00
_cell.angle_beta   90.00
_cell.angle_gamma   90.00
#
_symmetry.space_group_name_H-M   'P 1'
#
loop_
_entity.id
_entity.type
_entity.pdbx_description
1 polymer ?
#
loop_
_entity_poly.entity_id
_entity_poly.type
_entity_poly.pdbx_seq_one_letter_code
_entity_poly.pdbx_strand_id
1 'polypeptide(L)'
;MQQKRSIIHYSWRGLLSAGLSFLLYACLVSSCTTATDSTPLPPTSSHQSLTVSYRHDSHALIMRTFVAGGVYGTLNLAPQISLYGDGTFIFGTQQQGQLTGAQLQSVLTTMLQTDGLLTFKRHQFSDLPDQNATFLELNVNDKPLELMYGSFGNQSESDQDLTEYHQLAHALTTLTESLTAPVHPYTSNQEALFVRRSFSPDPAHTRHYADTSLSLAQLADFECGPLPKDEDLNPEGNCLKYTIPEHAFIPDTQQLASIKNTLQNELHGELNEDELFYEVTLRPLLPDETDQKQVAMFGSAQNTYRAVPLQIGELPRS
;
A
#
# COMPACT_ATOMS: atom_id res chain seq x y z
N MET A 1 -3.23 49.00 -38.44
CA MET A 1 -4.01 50.26 -38.35
C MET A 1 -4.82 50.22 -37.06
N GLN A 2 -4.80 51.34 -36.31
CA GLN A 2 -5.56 51.66 -35.07
C GLN A 2 -5.34 50.69 -33.89
N GLN A 3 -4.55 50.95 -32.85
CA GLN A 3 -4.33 52.12 -31.98
C GLN A 3 -5.55 52.62 -31.21
N LYS A 4 -5.45 52.46 -29.88
CA LYS A 4 -5.53 53.51 -28.83
C LYS A 4 -6.76 53.50 -27.92
N ARG A 5 -6.48 53.30 -26.62
CA ARG A 5 -6.77 54.15 -25.43
C ARG A 5 -7.20 53.26 -24.25
N SER A 6 -6.96 53.58 -22.98
CA SER A 6 -6.04 54.48 -22.28
C SER A 6 -6.32 54.27 -20.77
N ILE A 7 -5.27 54.02 -19.97
CA ILE A 7 -4.89 54.66 -18.70
C ILE A 7 -6.03 55.15 -17.78
N ILE A 8 -6.01 54.78 -16.48
CA ILE A 8 -5.78 55.70 -15.32
C ILE A 8 -5.78 54.92 -13.98
N HIS A 9 -4.74 55.20 -13.18
CA HIS A 9 -4.50 54.87 -11.77
C HIS A 9 -5.43 55.60 -10.78
N TYR A 10 -5.58 55.08 -9.56
CA TYR A 10 -5.44 55.74 -8.23
C TYR A 10 -5.91 54.70 -7.18
N SER A 11 -5.06 54.09 -6.34
CA SER A 11 -4.55 54.60 -5.06
C SER A 11 -5.64 55.20 -4.18
N TRP A 12 -5.81 54.70 -2.94
CA TRP A 12 -5.89 55.51 -1.71
C TRP A 12 -5.81 54.62 -0.45
N ARG A 13 -5.25 55.23 0.60
CA ARG A 13 -4.74 54.68 1.86
C ARG A 13 -5.82 54.53 2.94
N GLY A 14 -5.51 53.76 3.98
CA GLY A 14 -6.00 53.93 5.35
C GLY A 14 -5.59 52.75 6.24
N LEU A 15 -4.42 52.75 6.91
CA LEU A 15 -4.07 53.34 8.22
C LEU A 15 -4.81 52.75 9.45
N LEU A 16 -3.97 52.33 10.42
CA LEU A 16 -4.17 52.29 11.89
C LEU A 16 -4.92 51.10 12.50
N SER A 17 -4.19 50.18 13.14
CA SER A 17 -4.02 50.25 14.61
C SER A 17 -2.95 49.25 15.09
N ALA A 18 -1.96 49.79 15.80
CA ALA A 18 -0.97 49.06 16.56
C ALA A 18 -1.20 49.36 18.04
N GLY A 19 -0.98 48.36 18.90
CA GLY A 19 -0.69 48.55 20.31
C GLY A 19 -1.84 48.22 21.26
N LEU A 20 -1.75 47.06 21.90
CA LEU A 20 -1.82 46.90 23.37
C LEU A 20 -1.70 45.41 23.71
N SER A 21 -0.62 45.01 24.38
CA SER A 21 -0.56 43.94 25.41
C SER A 21 0.88 43.41 25.56
N PHE A 22 1.73 44.30 26.05
CA PHE A 22 3.02 43.98 26.65
C PHE A 22 2.91 44.51 28.09
N LEU A 23 2.40 43.71 29.04
CA LEU A 23 2.44 43.96 30.50
C LEU A 23 1.53 42.96 31.22
N LEU A 24 2.13 41.90 31.76
CA LEU A 24 1.73 41.04 32.90
C LEU A 24 2.55 39.75 32.69
N TYR A 25 3.42 39.25 33.57
CA TYR A 25 3.76 39.61 34.93
C TYR A 25 4.97 38.73 35.30
N ALA A 26 6.20 39.22 35.11
CA ALA A 26 7.37 38.66 35.78
C ALA A 26 7.58 39.47 37.05
N CYS A 27 7.38 38.85 38.22
CA CYS A 27 8.05 39.19 39.49
C CYS A 27 7.44 38.40 40.65
N LEU A 28 8.31 37.65 41.33
CA LEU A 28 8.33 37.17 42.75
C LEU A 28 9.05 35.81 42.72
N VAL A 29 10.39 35.75 42.56
CA VAL A 29 11.48 36.00 43.53
C VAL A 29 11.39 35.17 44.83
N SER A 30 12.29 34.18 44.91
CA SER A 30 13.01 33.58 46.06
C SER A 30 12.28 33.19 47.35
N SER A 31 12.49 31.95 47.81
CA SER A 31 13.40 31.63 48.94
C SER A 31 13.54 30.12 49.25
N CYS A 32 14.78 29.77 49.64
CA CYS A 32 15.21 28.74 50.60
C CYS A 32 14.96 27.24 50.37
N THR A 33 16.06 26.58 50.01
CA THR A 33 16.58 25.30 50.51
C THR A 33 15.82 24.62 51.65
N THR A 34 15.35 23.39 51.40
CA THR A 34 15.44 22.29 52.35
C THR A 34 15.82 21.02 51.58
N ALA A 35 17.00 20.50 51.89
CA ALA A 35 17.41 19.16 51.51
C ALA A 35 16.40 18.18 52.10
N THR A 36 15.71 17.43 51.24
CA THR A 36 14.88 16.32 51.66
C THR A 36 15.37 15.10 50.90
N ASP A 37 16.07 14.22 51.63
CA ASP A 37 16.39 12.85 51.23
C ASP A 37 15.16 12.21 50.58
N SER A 38 15.21 12.11 49.26
CA SER A 38 14.25 11.33 48.48
C SER A 38 15.00 10.10 48.01
N THR A 39 14.87 9.04 48.80
CA THR A 39 15.23 7.68 48.45
C THR A 39 14.79 7.43 47.00
N PRO A 40 15.65 6.94 46.10
CA PRO A 40 15.21 6.62 44.75
C PRO A 40 14.15 5.52 44.87
N LEU A 41 12.90 5.88 44.55
CA LEU A 41 11.87 4.89 44.30
C LEU A 41 12.42 3.90 43.27
N PRO A 42 12.33 2.58 43.52
CA PRO A 42 12.68 1.61 42.50
C PRO A 42 11.82 1.90 41.27
N PRO A 43 12.38 1.84 40.05
CA PRO A 43 11.60 2.03 38.84
C PRO A 43 10.54 0.92 38.76
N THR A 44 9.32 1.21 39.21
CA THR A 44 8.12 0.48 38.85
C THR A 44 7.70 0.93 37.46
N SER A 45 8.40 0.41 36.48
CA SER A 45 7.89 0.24 35.12
C SER A 45 8.48 -1.06 34.60
N SER A 46 7.89 -2.17 35.03
CA SER A 46 7.95 -3.39 34.24
C SER A 46 7.16 -3.13 32.95
N HIS A 47 7.75 -2.39 32.01
CA HIS A 47 7.51 -2.70 30.62
C HIS A 47 8.00 -4.14 30.50
N GLN A 48 7.06 -5.09 30.53
CA GLN A 48 7.35 -6.41 29.99
C GLN A 48 7.86 -6.13 28.59
N SER A 49 9.17 -6.27 28.39
CA SER A 49 9.77 -6.09 27.08
C SER A 49 9.09 -7.12 26.20
N LEU A 50 8.19 -6.66 25.34
CA LEU A 50 7.46 -7.52 24.42
C LEU A 50 8.53 -8.13 23.52
N THR A 51 8.88 -9.39 23.77
CA THR A 51 9.87 -10.09 22.95
C THR A 51 9.24 -10.30 21.59
N VAL A 52 9.72 -9.55 20.60
CA VAL A 52 9.30 -9.71 19.21
C VAL A 52 10.11 -10.86 18.61
N SER A 53 9.43 -11.93 18.26
CA SER A 53 9.95 -13.05 17.50
C SER A 53 9.46 -12.96 16.07
N TYR A 54 10.36 -13.19 15.12
CA TYR A 54 10.06 -13.30 13.71
C TYR A 54 11.13 -14.18 13.06
N ARG A 55 10.84 -14.70 11.87
CA ARG A 55 11.82 -15.48 11.10
C ARG A 55 12.81 -14.54 10.41
N HIS A 56 14.09 -14.90 10.39
CA HIS A 56 15.18 -14.05 9.91
C HIS A 56 15.62 -14.31 8.46
N ASP A 57 14.74 -14.84 7.62
CA ASP A 57 15.04 -15.19 6.23
C ASP A 57 14.39 -14.25 5.21
N SER A 58 14.90 -14.28 3.97
CA SER A 58 14.48 -13.38 2.88
C SER A 58 13.07 -13.63 2.35
N HIS A 59 12.41 -14.70 2.80
CA HIS A 59 11.04 -15.06 2.41
C HIS A 59 10.05 -14.87 3.57
N ALA A 60 10.56 -14.55 4.77
CA ALA A 60 9.74 -14.29 5.94
C ALA A 60 9.20 -12.87 5.91
N LEU A 61 8.00 -12.67 5.36
CA LEU A 61 7.31 -11.39 5.43
C LEU A 61 7.11 -10.99 6.90
N ILE A 62 7.58 -9.80 7.26
CA ILE A 62 7.34 -9.19 8.58
C ILE A 62 6.23 -8.16 8.48
N MET A 63 6.31 -7.26 7.50
CA MET A 63 5.35 -6.17 7.35
C MET A 63 5.05 -5.92 5.88
N ARG A 64 3.81 -5.54 5.59
CA ARG A 64 3.39 -5.17 4.24
C ARG A 64 2.36 -4.06 4.30
N THR A 65 2.41 -3.13 3.35
CA THR A 65 1.39 -2.09 3.22
C THR A 65 0.66 -2.13 1.89
N PHE A 66 -0.64 -1.83 1.91
CA PHE A 66 -1.45 -1.54 0.74
C PHE A 66 -2.12 -0.19 0.92
N VAL A 67 -2.45 0.48 -0.18
CA VAL A 67 -3.26 1.70 -0.14
C VAL A 67 -4.52 1.50 -0.95
N ALA A 68 -5.66 1.48 -0.28
CA ALA A 68 -6.95 1.57 -0.95
C ALA A 68 -7.08 2.94 -1.60
N GLY A 69 -7.47 3.01 -2.87
CA GLY A 69 -7.88 4.25 -3.49
C GLY A 69 -9.37 4.44 -3.29
N GLY A 70 -9.72 5.59 -2.72
CA GLY A 70 -11.11 5.93 -2.38
C GLY A 70 -12.01 6.19 -3.58
N VAL A 71 -13.26 6.60 -3.31
CA VAL A 71 -14.42 7.05 -4.15
C VAL A 71 -14.67 6.36 -5.49
N TYR A 72 -13.63 6.17 -6.30
CA TYR A 72 -13.71 5.38 -7.51
C TYR A 72 -13.29 3.94 -7.26
N GLY A 73 -12.56 3.62 -6.19
CA GLY A 73 -12.00 2.31 -5.93
C GLY A 73 -10.61 2.13 -6.56
N THR A 74 -9.85 1.14 -6.09
CA THR A 74 -8.60 0.67 -6.73
C THR A 74 -8.45 -0.85 -6.65
N LEU A 75 -7.84 -1.44 -7.67
CA LEU A 75 -7.20 -2.74 -7.59
C LEU A 75 -5.69 -2.51 -7.57
N ASN A 76 -5.08 -2.76 -6.41
CA ASN A 76 -3.63 -2.77 -6.30
C ASN A 76 -3.16 -4.19 -6.51
N LEU A 77 -2.51 -4.40 -7.64
CA LEU A 77 -1.90 -5.69 -7.95
C LEU A 77 -0.74 -5.98 -7.00
N ALA A 78 -0.07 -4.95 -6.46
CA ALA A 78 1.08 -5.09 -5.58
C ALA A 78 0.95 -4.28 -4.28
N PRO A 79 1.60 -4.72 -3.18
CA PRO A 79 1.76 -3.91 -1.98
C PRO A 79 2.66 -2.70 -2.25
N GLN A 80 2.52 -1.61 -1.50
CA GLN A 80 3.41 -0.47 -1.60
C GLN A 80 4.78 -0.75 -0.99
N ILE A 81 4.80 -1.41 0.17
CA ILE A 81 6.01 -1.80 0.89
C ILE A 81 5.85 -3.27 1.30
N SER A 82 6.91 -4.06 1.15
CA SER A 82 7.06 -5.35 1.84
C SER A 82 8.42 -5.40 2.51
N LEU A 83 8.47 -5.79 3.78
CA LEU A 83 9.69 -5.89 4.60
C LEU A 83 9.84 -7.33 5.13
N TYR A 84 11.03 -7.91 4.95
CA TYR A 84 11.32 -9.31 5.25
C TYR A 84 12.28 -9.51 6.43
N GLY A 85 12.33 -10.75 6.91
CA GLY A 85 13.11 -11.26 8.04
C GLY A 85 14.60 -10.89 8.06
N ASP A 86 15.20 -10.85 6.88
CA ASP A 86 16.61 -10.55 6.66
C ASP A 86 16.89 -9.05 6.46
N GLY A 87 15.86 -8.21 6.58
CA GLY A 87 15.93 -6.77 6.36
C GLY A 87 15.73 -6.34 4.91
N THR A 88 15.52 -7.26 3.98
CA THR A 88 15.15 -6.92 2.61
C THR A 88 13.83 -6.16 2.62
N PHE A 89 13.76 -5.05 1.88
CA PHE A 89 12.50 -4.35 1.63
C PHE A 89 12.29 -4.13 0.14
N ILE A 90 11.03 -4.20 -0.30
CA ILE A 90 10.63 -4.01 -1.68
C ILE A 90 9.56 -2.93 -1.73
N PHE A 91 9.77 -1.92 -2.58
CA PHE A 91 8.77 -0.92 -2.93
C PHE A 91 8.01 -1.40 -4.17
N GLY A 92 6.70 -1.61 -4.02
CA GLY A 92 5.87 -2.16 -5.08
C GLY A 92 6.39 -3.52 -5.53
N THR A 93 6.71 -3.59 -6.82
CA THR A 93 7.45 -4.69 -7.45
C THR A 93 8.61 -4.15 -8.30
N GLN A 94 9.06 -2.92 -8.01
CA GLN A 94 9.99 -2.19 -8.89
C GLN A 94 11.38 -2.03 -8.27
N GLN A 95 11.47 -1.79 -6.97
CA GLN A 95 12.73 -1.47 -6.31
C GLN A 95 12.90 -2.29 -5.05
N GLN A 96 14.13 -2.74 -4.80
CA GLN A 96 14.51 -3.41 -3.57
C GLN A 96 15.72 -2.75 -2.91
N GLY A 97 15.74 -2.79 -1.59
CA GLY A 97 16.87 -2.39 -0.76
C GLY A 97 16.99 -3.33 0.44
N GLN A 98 17.97 -3.05 1.31
CA GLN A 98 18.20 -3.89 2.47
C GLN A 98 18.60 -3.05 3.69
N LEU A 99 17.90 -3.28 4.79
CA LEU A 99 18.27 -2.79 6.11
C LEU A 99 19.33 -3.69 6.72
N THR A 100 20.24 -3.09 7.49
CA THR A 100 21.06 -3.86 8.43
C THR A 100 20.19 -4.46 9.54
N GLY A 101 20.64 -5.54 10.18
CA GLY A 101 19.92 -6.13 11.32
C GLY A 101 19.63 -5.13 12.45
N ALA A 102 20.54 -4.18 12.69
CA ALA A 102 20.34 -3.11 13.69
C ALA A 102 19.24 -2.13 13.27
N GLN A 103 19.20 -1.73 12.00
CA GLN A 103 18.14 -0.86 11.47
C GLN A 103 16.78 -1.57 11.53
N LEU A 104 16.70 -2.82 11.07
CA LEU A 104 15.49 -3.61 11.16
C LEU A 104 15.00 -3.72 12.61
N GLN A 105 15.89 -4.09 13.54
CA GLN A 105 15.54 -4.18 14.95
C GLN A 105 15.03 -2.84 15.51
N SER A 106 15.63 -1.71 15.11
CA SER A 106 15.17 -0.38 15.52
C SER A 106 13.76 -0.07 15.02
N VAL A 107 13.44 -0.41 13.78
CA VAL A 107 12.08 -0.26 13.20
C VAL A 107 11.08 -1.09 13.99
N LEU A 108 11.36 -2.38 14.19
CA LEU A 108 10.46 -3.30 14.90
C LEU A 108 10.26 -2.88 16.35
N THR A 109 11.32 -2.43 17.02
CA THR A 109 11.25 -1.95 18.40
C THR A 109 10.35 -0.71 18.48
N THR A 110 10.54 0.26 17.58
CA THR A 110 9.74 1.48 17.59
C THR A 110 8.27 1.16 17.32
N MET A 111 7.96 0.44 16.25
CA MET A 111 6.58 0.14 15.89
C MET A 111 5.89 -0.76 16.93
N LEU A 112 6.54 -1.83 17.38
CA LEU A 112 5.85 -2.85 18.19
C LEU A 112 5.89 -2.55 19.69
N GLN A 113 6.92 -1.85 20.19
CA GLN A 113 7.07 -1.54 21.61
C GLN A 113 6.76 -0.07 21.93
N THR A 114 7.26 0.88 21.13
CA THR A 114 7.01 2.31 21.37
C THR A 114 5.61 2.73 20.93
N ASP A 115 5.22 2.37 19.70
CA ASP A 115 3.89 2.67 19.17
C ASP A 115 2.85 1.64 19.61
N GLY A 116 3.28 0.48 20.12
CA GLY A 116 2.41 -0.48 20.77
C GLY A 116 1.40 -1.17 19.84
N LEU A 117 1.71 -1.29 18.54
CA LEU A 117 0.77 -1.81 17.53
C LEU A 117 0.11 -3.14 17.91
N LEU A 118 0.82 -4.03 18.61
CA LEU A 118 0.31 -5.34 19.02
C LEU A 118 -0.71 -5.28 20.18
N THR A 119 -0.87 -4.11 20.79
CA THR A 119 -1.72 -3.88 21.96
C THR A 119 -2.94 -3.01 21.67
N PHE A 120 -3.10 -2.57 20.42
CA PHE A 120 -4.25 -1.79 19.99
C PHE A 120 -5.55 -2.56 20.24
N LYS A 121 -6.57 -1.84 20.70
CA LYS A 121 -7.91 -2.39 20.85
C LYS A 121 -8.70 -2.31 19.56
N ARG A 122 -8.42 -1.28 18.75
CA ARG A 122 -9.08 -1.06 17.46
C ARG A 122 -8.09 -1.36 16.33
N HIS A 123 -8.56 -2.08 15.32
CA HIS A 123 -7.75 -2.43 14.15
C HIS A 123 -8.13 -1.62 12.91
N GLN A 124 -9.23 -0.89 12.96
CA GLN A 124 -9.78 -0.16 11.81
C GLN A 124 -10.07 1.28 12.19
N PHE A 125 -9.18 2.19 11.77
CA PHE A 125 -9.29 3.62 12.03
C PHE A 125 -9.75 4.34 10.75
N SER A 126 -11.02 4.14 10.38
CA SER A 126 -11.70 4.90 9.33
C SER A 126 -13.16 5.10 9.70
N ASP A 127 -13.70 6.28 9.42
CA ASP A 127 -15.13 6.60 9.57
C ASP A 127 -15.85 6.85 8.24
N LEU A 128 -15.09 6.89 7.14
CA LEU A 128 -15.63 7.03 5.80
C LEU A 128 -15.54 5.67 5.08
N PRO A 129 -16.68 5.14 4.58
CA PRO A 129 -16.63 4.04 3.63
C PRO A 129 -15.90 4.52 2.36
N ASP A 130 -15.06 3.65 1.79
CA ASP A 130 -14.45 3.83 0.47
C ASP A 130 -13.52 5.07 0.34
N GLN A 131 -12.54 5.20 1.24
CA GLN A 131 -11.57 6.32 1.22
C GLN A 131 -10.12 5.86 1.39
N ASN A 132 -9.22 6.65 0.79
CA ASN A 132 -7.77 6.58 0.78
C ASN A 132 -7.16 6.11 2.11
N ALA A 133 -7.06 4.79 2.28
CA ALA A 133 -6.65 4.17 3.54
C ALA A 133 -5.43 3.29 3.31
N THR A 134 -4.52 3.31 4.26
CA THR A 134 -3.34 2.45 4.30
C THR A 134 -3.64 1.24 5.17
N PHE A 135 -3.55 0.06 4.59
CA PHE A 135 -3.57 -1.21 5.30
C PHE A 135 -2.15 -1.61 5.65
N LEU A 136 -1.92 -2.04 6.87
CA LEU A 136 -0.66 -2.57 7.38
C LEU A 136 -0.90 -3.99 7.87
N GLU A 137 -0.29 -4.94 7.17
CA GLU A 137 -0.17 -6.33 7.61
C GLU A 137 1.12 -6.48 8.44
N LEU A 138 1.01 -7.15 9.59
CA LEU A 138 2.10 -7.44 10.51
C LEU A 138 2.13 -8.95 10.77
N ASN A 139 3.27 -9.57 10.55
CA ASN A 139 3.53 -11.00 10.73
C ASN A 139 4.68 -11.19 11.73
N VAL A 140 4.36 -11.04 13.02
CA VAL A 140 5.31 -11.18 14.13
C VAL A 140 4.68 -12.03 15.23
N ASN A 141 5.51 -12.74 16.01
CA ASN A 141 5.09 -13.65 17.07
C ASN A 141 4.09 -14.74 16.60
N ASP A 142 4.27 -15.22 15.37
CA ASP A 142 3.38 -16.21 14.72
C ASP A 142 1.90 -15.78 14.65
N LYS A 143 1.63 -14.47 14.68
CA LYS A 143 0.27 -13.92 14.58
C LYS A 143 0.18 -12.88 13.46
N PRO A 144 -0.67 -13.10 12.44
CA PRO A 144 -1.03 -12.05 11.50
C PRO A 144 -1.91 -11.02 12.21
N LEU A 145 -1.57 -9.74 12.07
CA LEU A 145 -2.36 -8.60 12.50
C LEU A 145 -2.51 -7.64 11.33
N GLU A 146 -3.73 -7.22 11.06
CA GLU A 146 -4.02 -6.18 10.06
C GLU A 146 -4.53 -4.93 10.76
N LEU A 147 -3.95 -3.78 10.43
CA LEU A 147 -4.37 -2.47 10.88
C LEU A 147 -4.72 -1.59 9.67
N MET A 148 -5.84 -0.88 9.72
CA MET A 148 -6.26 0.06 8.68
C MET A 148 -6.18 1.49 9.22
N TYR A 149 -5.42 2.33 8.53
CA TYR A 149 -5.27 3.76 8.77
C TYR A 149 -5.96 4.55 7.66
N GLY A 150 -7.08 5.22 7.97
CA GLY A 150 -7.83 6.02 7.01
C GLY A 150 -8.23 7.37 7.59
N SER A 151 -9.16 8.06 6.91
CA SER A 151 -9.75 9.28 7.46
C SER A 151 -10.54 8.95 8.73
N PHE A 152 -10.13 9.55 9.85
CA PHE A 152 -10.67 9.30 11.18
C PHE A 152 -10.88 10.63 11.90
N GLY A 153 -12.09 10.88 12.43
CA GLY A 153 -12.34 12.04 13.32
C GLY A 153 -13.66 12.80 13.11
N ASN A 154 -14.59 12.29 12.30
CA ASN A 154 -15.92 12.86 12.13
C ASN A 154 -16.93 12.41 13.20
N GLN A 155 -16.58 11.39 14.01
CA GLN A 155 -17.38 10.93 15.15
C GLN A 155 -16.68 11.24 16.48
N SER A 156 -17.46 11.28 17.57
CA SER A 156 -16.90 11.42 18.92
C SER A 156 -16.22 10.11 19.31
N GLU A 157 -14.89 10.09 19.27
CA GLU A 157 -14.07 8.92 19.57
C GLU A 157 -13.50 8.99 21.00
N SER A 158 -13.09 7.85 21.56
CA SER A 158 -12.46 7.84 22.88
C SER A 158 -11.02 8.39 22.81
N ASP A 159 -10.50 8.91 23.92
CA ASP A 159 -9.09 9.35 24.00
C ASP A 159 -8.11 8.21 23.65
N GLN A 160 -8.50 6.97 23.96
CA GLN A 160 -7.73 5.78 23.60
C GLN A 160 -7.68 5.57 22.08
N ASP A 161 -8.82 5.68 21.38
CA ASP A 161 -8.86 5.48 19.93
C ASP A 161 -8.07 6.56 19.18
N LEU A 162 -8.15 7.81 19.65
CA LEU A 162 -7.33 8.91 19.11
C LEU A 162 -5.83 8.67 19.34
N THR A 163 -5.45 8.14 20.49
CA THR A 163 -4.06 7.79 20.79
C THR A 163 -3.56 6.69 19.86
N GLU A 164 -4.30 5.59 19.72
CA GLU A 164 -3.94 4.47 18.83
C GLU A 164 -3.88 4.91 17.36
N TYR A 165 -4.78 5.79 16.93
CA TYR A 165 -4.76 6.39 15.59
C TYR A 165 -3.47 7.16 15.31
N HIS A 166 -3.05 8.03 16.25
CA HIS A 166 -1.80 8.77 16.12
C HIS A 166 -0.56 7.88 16.19
N GLN A 167 -0.58 6.83 17.02
CA GLN A 167 0.48 5.83 17.08
C GLN A 167 0.58 5.04 15.77
N LEU A 168 -0.54 4.69 15.14
CA LEU A 168 -0.52 4.05 13.82
C LEU A 168 0.08 4.98 12.75
N ALA A 169 -0.30 6.26 12.76
CA ALA A 169 0.27 7.26 11.86
C ALA A 169 1.80 7.39 12.03
N HIS A 170 2.25 7.44 13.29
CA HIS A 170 3.67 7.49 13.62
C HIS A 170 4.42 6.22 13.21
N ALA A 171 3.82 5.05 13.40
CA ALA A 171 4.42 3.78 13.00
C ALA A 171 4.57 3.65 11.47
N LEU A 172 3.56 4.07 10.69
CA LEU A 172 3.63 4.10 9.23
C LEU A 172 4.69 5.08 8.71
N THR A 173 4.82 6.23 9.39
CA THR A 173 5.88 7.21 9.11
C THR A 173 7.24 6.62 9.43
N THR A 174 7.41 6.02 10.61
CA THR A 174 8.63 5.34 11.05
C THR A 174 9.06 4.27 10.06
N LEU A 175 8.13 3.41 9.60
CA LEU A 175 8.41 2.41 8.58
C LEU A 175 9.00 3.08 7.34
N THR A 176 8.27 4.04 6.76
CA THR A 176 8.68 4.71 5.51
C THR A 176 10.02 5.44 5.64
N GLU A 177 10.22 6.20 6.71
CA GLU A 177 11.44 6.98 6.95
C GLU A 177 12.66 6.12 7.30
N SER A 178 12.44 4.88 7.75
CA SER A 178 13.53 3.96 8.06
C SER A 178 14.08 3.24 6.83
N LEU A 179 13.31 3.16 5.74
CA LEU A 179 13.70 2.51 4.48
C LEU A 179 14.59 3.40 3.62
N THR A 180 15.73 3.84 4.17
CA THR A 180 16.65 4.81 3.55
C THR A 180 17.87 4.19 2.87
N ALA A 181 18.00 2.86 2.90
CA ALA A 181 19.12 2.18 2.27
C ALA A 181 19.10 2.35 0.74
N PRO A 182 20.27 2.30 0.06
CA PRO A 182 20.31 2.35 -1.40
C PRO A 182 19.43 1.28 -2.03
N VAL A 183 18.64 1.68 -3.02
CA VAL A 183 17.73 0.78 -3.75
C VAL A 183 18.26 0.46 -5.14
N HIS A 184 17.86 -0.69 -5.66
CA HIS A 184 18.13 -1.13 -7.03
C HIS A 184 16.88 -1.80 -7.62
N PRO A 185 16.81 -1.99 -8.95
CA PRO A 185 15.66 -2.65 -9.56
C PRO A 185 15.40 -4.02 -8.94
N TYR A 186 14.14 -4.30 -8.61
CA TYR A 186 13.70 -5.61 -8.17
C TYR A 186 13.53 -6.54 -9.37
N THR A 187 13.99 -7.78 -9.24
CA THR A 187 13.77 -8.82 -10.23
C THR A 187 13.25 -10.08 -9.54
N SER A 188 12.32 -10.76 -10.20
CA SER A 188 11.81 -12.06 -9.76
C SER A 188 12.00 -13.09 -10.87
N ASN A 189 12.15 -14.34 -10.47
CA ASN A 189 12.22 -15.47 -11.40
C ASN A 189 10.83 -15.95 -11.84
N GLN A 190 9.76 -15.44 -11.21
CA GLN A 190 8.38 -15.75 -11.53
C GLN A 190 7.57 -14.46 -11.59
N GLU A 191 6.63 -14.42 -12.53
CA GLU A 191 5.72 -13.29 -12.72
C GLU A 191 4.30 -13.86 -12.76
N ALA A 192 3.37 -13.20 -12.07
CA ALA A 192 1.94 -13.43 -12.28
C ALA A 192 1.49 -12.64 -13.51
N LEU A 193 0.69 -13.26 -14.35
CA LEU A 193 0.06 -12.66 -15.51
C LEU A 193 -1.39 -12.37 -15.18
N PHE A 194 -1.77 -11.10 -15.32
CA PHE A 194 -3.15 -10.64 -15.20
C PHE A 194 -3.65 -10.16 -16.55
N VAL A 195 -4.87 -10.55 -16.92
CA VAL A 195 -5.49 -10.21 -18.21
C VAL A 195 -6.93 -9.76 -17.99
N ARG A 196 -7.25 -8.57 -18.48
CA ARG A 196 -8.58 -7.98 -18.35
C ARG A 196 -9.05 -7.48 -19.70
N ARG A 197 -10.29 -7.77 -20.06
CA ARG A 197 -10.85 -7.26 -21.33
C ARG A 197 -10.98 -5.73 -21.27
N SER A 198 -10.51 -5.06 -22.32
CA SER A 198 -10.66 -3.61 -22.52
C SER A 198 -11.76 -3.33 -23.55
N PHE A 199 -12.63 -2.37 -23.24
CA PHE A 199 -13.69 -1.89 -24.14
C PHE A 199 -13.42 -0.50 -24.71
N SER A 200 -12.30 0.11 -24.32
CA SER A 200 -11.86 1.41 -24.84
C SER A 200 -10.37 1.34 -25.17
N PRO A 201 -9.95 0.40 -26.03
CA PRO A 201 -8.54 0.25 -26.38
C PRO A 201 -8.04 1.49 -27.11
N ASP A 202 -6.74 1.73 -27.03
CA ASP A 202 -6.04 2.62 -27.95
C ASP A 202 -5.43 1.79 -29.10
N PRO A 203 -6.02 1.80 -30.30
CA PRO A 203 -5.52 1.01 -31.42
C PRO A 203 -4.11 1.40 -31.86
N ALA A 204 -3.63 2.59 -31.50
CA ALA A 204 -2.26 3.02 -31.81
C ALA A 204 -1.20 2.34 -30.91
N HIS A 205 -1.60 1.86 -29.74
CA HIS A 205 -0.72 1.24 -28.75
C HIS A 205 -1.02 -0.25 -28.51
N THR A 206 -2.11 -0.76 -29.09
CA THR A 206 -2.46 -2.18 -29.06
C THR A 206 -1.51 -3.01 -29.95
N ARG A 207 -1.03 -4.15 -29.42
CA ARG A 207 -0.16 -5.09 -30.14
C ARG A 207 -0.85 -6.45 -30.34
N HIS A 208 -0.66 -7.08 -31.49
CA HIS A 208 -1.26 -8.38 -31.79
C HIS A 208 -0.57 -9.52 -31.02
N TYR A 209 -1.38 -10.27 -30.27
CA TYR A 209 -0.98 -11.49 -29.58
C TYR A 209 -1.38 -12.71 -30.42
N ALA A 210 -0.39 -13.55 -30.77
CA ALA A 210 -0.55 -14.66 -31.70
C ALA A 210 -0.17 -16.02 -31.09
N ASP A 211 0.09 -16.08 -29.79
CA ASP A 211 0.38 -17.35 -29.13
C ASP A 211 -0.89 -18.20 -29.05
N THR A 212 -0.76 -19.50 -29.32
CA THR A 212 -1.87 -20.45 -29.26
C THR A 212 -1.78 -21.39 -28.05
N SER A 213 -0.67 -21.33 -27.31
CA SER A 213 -0.45 -22.09 -26.08
C SER A 213 -1.13 -21.47 -24.85
N LEU A 214 -1.59 -20.21 -24.97
CA LEU A 214 -2.31 -19.47 -23.95
C LEU A 214 -3.31 -18.57 -24.66
N SER A 215 -4.60 -18.64 -24.28
CA SER A 215 -5.59 -17.69 -24.76
C SER A 215 -5.79 -16.57 -23.74
N LEU A 216 -5.69 -15.32 -24.19
CA LEU A 216 -5.98 -14.14 -23.36
C LEU A 216 -7.45 -14.11 -22.95
N ALA A 217 -8.37 -14.52 -23.84
CA ALA A 217 -9.78 -14.63 -23.54
C ALA A 217 -10.05 -15.63 -22.40
N GLN A 218 -9.47 -16.84 -22.48
CA GLN A 218 -9.64 -17.86 -21.45
C GLN A 218 -9.06 -17.41 -20.11
N LEU A 219 -7.92 -16.72 -20.12
CA LEU A 219 -7.32 -16.20 -18.91
C LEU A 219 -8.17 -15.08 -18.28
N ALA A 220 -8.67 -14.15 -19.10
CA ALA A 220 -9.57 -13.11 -18.62
C ALA A 220 -10.83 -13.71 -17.97
N ASP A 221 -11.44 -14.72 -18.57
CA ASP A 221 -12.59 -15.42 -18.00
C ASP A 221 -12.22 -16.19 -16.72
N PHE A 222 -11.02 -16.77 -16.64
CA PHE A 222 -10.55 -17.47 -15.45
C PHE A 222 -10.33 -16.53 -14.26
N GLU A 223 -9.75 -15.36 -14.48
CA GLU A 223 -9.51 -14.37 -13.43
C GLU A 223 -10.78 -13.62 -13.02
N CYS A 224 -11.63 -13.30 -14.00
CA CYS A 224 -12.68 -12.31 -13.87
C CYS A 224 -14.09 -12.85 -14.05
N GLY A 225 -14.23 -14.14 -14.33
CA GLY A 225 -15.49 -14.75 -14.72
C GLY A 225 -15.97 -14.29 -16.10
N PRO A 226 -16.99 -14.97 -16.65
CA PRO A 226 -17.55 -14.60 -17.94
C PRO A 226 -18.20 -13.22 -17.86
N LEU A 227 -18.12 -12.46 -18.95
CA LEU A 227 -18.79 -11.18 -19.05
C LEU A 227 -20.31 -11.35 -18.96
N PRO A 228 -21.02 -10.47 -18.23
CA PRO A 228 -22.47 -10.44 -18.26
C PRO A 228 -22.95 -10.15 -19.69
N LYS A 229 -24.14 -10.66 -20.03
CA LYS A 229 -24.76 -10.43 -21.35
C LYS A 229 -24.97 -8.92 -21.55
N ASP A 230 -24.81 -8.45 -22.79
CA ASP A 230 -24.86 -7.06 -23.30
C ASP A 230 -26.17 -6.27 -23.04
N GLU A 231 -26.90 -6.53 -21.96
CA GLU A 231 -28.09 -5.75 -21.58
C GLU A 231 -27.74 -4.41 -20.90
N ASP A 232 -26.48 -4.24 -20.46
CA ASP A 232 -25.97 -3.01 -19.85
C ASP A 232 -25.02 -2.26 -20.79
N LEU A 233 -25.17 -0.93 -20.86
CA LEU A 233 -24.33 -0.01 -21.66
C LEU A 233 -22.86 0.00 -21.26
N ASN A 234 -22.53 -0.60 -20.11
CA ASN A 234 -21.18 -0.87 -19.60
C ASN A 234 -21.20 -2.29 -18.98
N PRO A 235 -21.01 -3.37 -19.75
CA PRO A 235 -21.03 -4.72 -19.20
C PRO A 235 -19.79 -4.92 -18.30
N GLU A 236 -20.01 -4.72 -17.02
CA GLU A 236 -18.99 -4.81 -15.98
C GLU A 236 -18.92 -6.27 -15.46
N GLY A 237 -17.84 -6.99 -15.78
CA GLY A 237 -17.59 -8.35 -15.28
C GLY A 237 -17.21 -8.43 -13.80
N ASN A 238 -16.97 -9.63 -13.25
CA ASN A 238 -16.67 -9.78 -11.81
C ASN A 238 -15.30 -9.18 -11.42
N CYS A 239 -14.35 -9.06 -12.35
CA CYS A 239 -13.26 -8.08 -12.21
C CYS A 239 -13.73 -6.69 -12.62
N LEU A 240 -14.60 -6.10 -11.80
CA LEU A 240 -14.64 -4.65 -11.70
C LEU A 240 -13.20 -4.14 -11.54
N LYS A 241 -12.92 -2.90 -11.92
CA LYS A 241 -11.58 -2.27 -11.77
C LYS A 241 -10.99 -2.37 -10.35
N TYR A 242 -11.75 -2.85 -9.37
CA TYR A 242 -11.47 -2.84 -7.94
C TYR A 242 -11.76 -4.16 -7.23
N THR A 243 -12.08 -5.23 -7.96
CA THR A 243 -12.29 -6.56 -7.39
C THR A 243 -11.06 -7.43 -7.64
N ILE A 244 -10.54 -8.07 -6.60
CA ILE A 244 -9.48 -9.07 -6.73
C ILE A 244 -9.99 -10.33 -7.46
N PRO A 245 -9.17 -10.93 -8.33
CA PRO A 245 -9.52 -12.19 -8.98
C PRO A 245 -9.53 -13.35 -7.97
N GLU A 246 -10.23 -14.44 -8.31
CA GLU A 246 -10.24 -15.64 -7.45
C GLU A 246 -8.91 -16.40 -7.48
N HIS A 247 -8.22 -16.33 -8.61
CA HIS A 247 -6.93 -16.96 -8.85
C HIS A 247 -6.08 -16.02 -9.70
N ALA A 248 -4.76 -16.14 -9.59
CA ALA A 248 -3.81 -15.47 -10.47
C ALA A 248 -2.99 -16.52 -11.22
N PHE A 249 -2.58 -16.22 -12.45
CA PHE A 249 -1.92 -17.20 -13.30
C PHE A 249 -0.39 -17.00 -13.34
N ILE A 250 0.38 -18.09 -13.24
CA ILE A 250 1.83 -18.06 -13.53
C ILE A 250 2.06 -18.70 -14.92
N PRO A 251 2.44 -17.92 -15.94
CA PRO A 251 2.83 -18.49 -17.23
C PRO A 251 4.10 -19.33 -17.11
N ASP A 252 4.17 -20.39 -17.92
CA ASP A 252 5.42 -21.13 -18.07
C ASP A 252 6.49 -20.32 -18.81
N THR A 253 7.71 -20.85 -18.93
CA THR A 253 8.83 -20.13 -19.56
C THR A 253 8.56 -19.75 -21.02
N GLN A 254 7.85 -20.58 -21.79
CA GLN A 254 7.54 -20.31 -23.19
C GLN A 254 6.45 -19.24 -23.31
N GLN A 255 5.36 -19.40 -22.57
CA GLN A 255 4.26 -18.43 -22.49
C GLN A 255 4.78 -17.06 -22.04
N LEU A 256 5.62 -17.03 -20.99
CA LEU A 256 6.21 -15.80 -20.47
C LEU A 256 7.08 -15.09 -21.50
N ALA A 257 7.94 -15.84 -22.21
CA ALA A 257 8.78 -15.27 -23.27
C ALA A 257 7.95 -14.69 -24.41
N SER A 258 6.87 -15.36 -24.79
CA SER A 258 5.94 -14.91 -25.83
C SER A 258 5.22 -13.61 -25.44
N ILE A 259 4.69 -13.54 -24.22
CA ILE A 259 4.03 -12.34 -23.68
C ILE A 259 5.03 -11.19 -23.59
N LYS A 260 6.21 -11.41 -23.01
CA LYS A 260 7.26 -10.38 -22.90
C LYS A 260 7.69 -9.86 -24.26
N ASN A 261 7.86 -10.74 -25.25
CA ASN A 261 8.22 -10.33 -26.60
C ASN A 261 7.11 -9.46 -27.23
N THR A 262 5.84 -9.85 -27.04
CA THR A 262 4.68 -9.10 -27.55
C THR A 262 4.58 -7.73 -26.86
N LEU A 263 4.83 -7.66 -25.55
CA LEU A 263 4.89 -6.43 -24.77
C LEU A 263 6.21 -5.65 -24.94
N GLN A 264 7.13 -6.08 -25.80
CA GLN A 264 8.44 -5.42 -26.00
C GLN A 264 9.26 -5.29 -24.69
N ASN A 265 9.14 -6.26 -23.79
CA ASN A 265 9.70 -6.31 -22.43
C ASN A 265 9.13 -5.30 -21.45
N GLU A 266 8.01 -4.65 -21.78
CA GLU A 266 7.23 -3.88 -20.81
C GLU A 266 6.45 -4.82 -19.88
N LEU A 267 6.21 -4.38 -18.64
CA LEU A 267 5.42 -5.14 -17.66
C LEU A 267 3.92 -4.96 -17.85
N HIS A 268 3.48 -4.02 -18.68
CA HIS A 268 2.06 -3.79 -18.94
C HIS A 268 1.86 -3.30 -20.38
N GLY A 269 0.68 -3.54 -20.94
CA GLY A 269 0.30 -3.02 -22.24
C GLY A 269 -1.07 -3.54 -22.69
N GLU A 270 -1.52 -3.05 -23.85
CA GLU A 270 -2.74 -3.52 -24.49
C GLU A 270 -2.41 -4.51 -25.61
N LEU A 271 -3.04 -5.68 -25.56
CA LEU A 271 -2.89 -6.73 -26.57
C LEU A 271 -4.24 -7.01 -27.26
N ASN A 272 -4.21 -7.48 -28.51
CA ASN A 272 -5.39 -8.03 -29.16
C ASN A 272 -5.26 -9.49 -29.59
N GLU A 273 -6.31 -10.26 -29.31
CA GLU A 273 -6.52 -11.68 -29.68
C GLU A 273 -7.92 -11.79 -30.32
N ASP A 274 -8.00 -12.30 -31.55
CA ASP A 274 -9.26 -12.50 -32.29
C ASP A 274 -10.20 -11.27 -32.32
N GLU A 275 -9.65 -10.09 -32.64
CA GLU A 275 -10.38 -8.79 -32.67
C GLU A 275 -10.88 -8.29 -31.30
N LEU A 276 -10.54 -8.98 -30.21
CA LEU A 276 -10.79 -8.55 -28.84
C LEU A 276 -9.55 -7.93 -28.22
N PHE A 277 -9.75 -6.97 -27.32
CA PHE A 277 -8.69 -6.18 -26.71
C PHE A 277 -8.57 -6.47 -25.23
N TYR A 278 -7.34 -6.52 -24.73
CA TYR A 278 -7.02 -6.89 -23.36
C TYR A 278 -5.94 -5.97 -22.77
N GLU A 279 -6.17 -5.48 -21.56
CA GLU A 279 -5.12 -4.99 -20.69
C GLU A 279 -4.36 -6.18 -20.11
N VAL A 280 -3.05 -6.21 -20.31
CA VAL A 280 -2.18 -7.29 -19.85
C VAL A 280 -1.14 -6.72 -18.90
N THR A 281 -0.98 -7.35 -17.73
CA THR A 281 0.03 -6.97 -16.74
C THR A 281 0.83 -8.18 -16.29
N LEU A 282 2.16 -8.09 -16.40
CA LEU A 282 3.13 -8.98 -15.78
C LEU A 282 3.59 -8.36 -14.46
N ARG A 283 3.32 -9.07 -13.37
CA ARG A 283 3.70 -8.65 -12.03
C ARG A 283 4.76 -9.61 -11.46
N PRO A 284 6.00 -9.14 -11.23
CA PRO A 284 6.99 -9.91 -10.49
C PRO A 284 6.45 -10.41 -9.15
N LEU A 285 6.62 -11.70 -8.86
CA LEU A 285 6.25 -12.28 -7.57
C LEU A 285 7.25 -11.86 -6.52
N LEU A 286 6.74 -11.50 -5.34
CA LEU A 286 7.55 -11.24 -4.16
C LEU A 286 8.11 -12.55 -3.56
N PRO A 287 9.15 -12.48 -2.71
CA PRO A 287 9.79 -13.66 -2.13
C PRO A 287 8.82 -14.62 -1.41
N ASP A 288 7.94 -14.10 -0.55
CA ASP A 288 6.97 -14.88 0.21
C ASP A 288 5.89 -15.50 -0.69
N GLU A 289 5.44 -14.75 -1.69
CA GLU A 289 4.40 -15.16 -2.64
C GLU A 289 4.79 -16.38 -3.47
N THR A 290 6.07 -16.45 -3.84
CA THR A 290 6.66 -17.57 -4.60
C THR A 290 6.59 -18.88 -3.80
N ASP A 291 6.86 -18.81 -2.49
CA ASP A 291 6.88 -19.97 -1.60
C ASP A 291 5.46 -20.38 -1.22
N GLN A 292 4.59 -19.41 -0.94
CA GLN A 292 3.22 -19.63 -0.50
C GLN A 292 2.26 -20.01 -1.65
N LYS A 293 2.69 -19.83 -2.91
CA LYS A 293 1.85 -20.01 -4.10
C LYS A 293 0.60 -19.13 -4.06
N GLN A 294 0.78 -17.89 -3.61
CA GLN A 294 -0.28 -16.90 -3.47
C GLN A 294 0.27 -15.51 -3.80
N VAL A 295 -0.55 -14.64 -4.37
CA VAL A 295 -0.22 -13.24 -4.63
C VAL A 295 -0.95 -12.35 -3.65
N ALA A 296 -0.21 -11.39 -3.10
CA ALA A 296 -0.75 -10.41 -2.20
C ALA A 296 -1.39 -9.27 -3.00
N MET A 297 -2.72 -9.15 -2.90
CA MET A 297 -3.51 -8.15 -3.63
C MET A 297 -4.47 -7.42 -2.70
N PHE A 298 -4.84 -6.22 -3.10
CA PHE A 298 -5.88 -5.45 -2.44
C PHE A 298 -6.83 -4.85 -3.47
N GLY A 299 -8.13 -5.13 -3.34
CA GLY A 299 -9.18 -4.46 -4.10
C GLY A 299 -10.08 -3.69 -3.13
N SER A 300 -10.51 -2.48 -3.51
CA SER A 300 -11.32 -1.64 -2.62
C SER A 300 -12.72 -2.19 -2.33
N ALA A 301 -13.18 -3.18 -3.11
CA ALA A 301 -14.37 -3.96 -2.77
C ALA A 301 -14.15 -4.91 -1.57
N GLN A 302 -12.90 -5.09 -1.13
CA GLN A 302 -12.53 -5.87 0.04
C GLN A 302 -12.13 -4.92 1.19
N ASN A 303 -12.67 -5.19 2.39
CA ASN A 303 -12.34 -4.44 3.61
C ASN A 303 -11.11 -5.00 4.33
N THR A 304 -10.44 -5.99 3.76
CA THR A 304 -9.26 -6.66 4.29
C THR A 304 -8.35 -7.07 3.14
N TYR A 305 -7.07 -7.30 3.44
CA TYR A 305 -6.17 -8.05 2.58
C TYR A 305 -6.75 -9.42 2.21
N ARG A 306 -6.45 -9.90 1.00
CA ARG A 306 -6.71 -11.28 0.61
C ARG A 306 -5.54 -11.81 -0.22
N ALA A 307 -5.05 -12.97 0.19
CA ALA A 307 -4.11 -13.74 -0.60
C ALA A 307 -4.85 -14.44 -1.75
N VAL A 308 -4.38 -14.23 -2.98
CA VAL A 308 -4.96 -14.81 -4.20
C VAL A 308 -4.14 -16.03 -4.59
N PRO A 309 -4.70 -17.25 -4.63
CA PRO A 309 -3.96 -18.44 -5.01
C PRO A 309 -3.39 -18.37 -6.44
N LEU A 310 -2.17 -18.88 -6.60
CA LEU A 310 -1.49 -18.98 -7.88
C LEU A 310 -1.80 -20.30 -8.57
N GLN A 311 -2.33 -20.22 -9.78
CA GLN A 311 -2.52 -21.35 -10.68
C GLN A 311 -1.31 -21.45 -11.63
N ILE A 312 -0.76 -22.66 -11.75
CA ILE A 312 0.36 -22.98 -12.64
C ILE A 312 -0.12 -23.99 -13.68
N GLY A 313 0.29 -23.81 -14.94
CA GLY A 313 0.08 -24.81 -15.99
C GLY A 313 -1.12 -24.51 -16.88
N GLU A 314 -1.92 -25.52 -17.20
CA GLU A 314 -3.06 -25.31 -18.10
C GLU A 314 -4.20 -24.56 -17.40
N LEU A 315 -4.81 -23.61 -18.13
CA LEU A 315 -6.05 -22.99 -17.70
C LEU A 315 -7.18 -24.04 -17.69
N PRO A 316 -8.08 -24.02 -16.69
CA PRO A 316 -9.27 -24.85 -16.73
C PRO A 316 -10.04 -24.58 -18.02
N ARG A 317 -10.42 -25.65 -18.73
CA ARG A 317 -11.32 -25.50 -19.88
C ARG A 317 -12.70 -25.09 -19.36
N SER A 318 -13.18 -23.93 -19.80
CA SER A 318 -14.54 -23.46 -19.55
C SER A 318 -15.60 -24.29 -20.28
#